data_AF-A0A1C6D3H6-F1
#
_entry.id   AF-A0A1C6D3H6-F1
#
_cell.length_a   1.000
_cell.length_b   1.000
_cell.length_c   1.000
_cell.angle_alpha   90.00
_cell.angle_beta   90.00
_cell.angle_gamma   90.00
#
_symmetry.space_group_name_H-M   'P 1'
#
loop_
_entity.id
_entity.type
_entity.pdbx_description
1 polymer ?
#
loop_
_entity_poly.entity_id
_entity_poly.type
_entity_poly.pdbx_seq_one_letter_code
_entity_poly.pdbx_strand_id
1 'polypeptide(L)'
;MKYFKNDRYFSNNLKNFLYFVAYSVFIITIFFLFALNISKTSNLTSNNYSLEDDSFDVGSFNKNTISLELKATEFINNLFSDRNDAFLTGYIKDLSKFYNLTHTNSTYSFNNELKRIAYLRDWAIERGVIFTSITSNVTIKNLKDNGDTITFKADENCEFNYVYYDDNTENTFNVNLIHILSLNKLDNSFEIEKDYYLDFLNNTSNNYAYNLNGGNLEFSKSFNKNFTLVNEFNIGDILSYKKFNFVDHKGVVCGYDSKNYPLINSTTINSNNIPFDLGWKEKNIYKE
;
A
#
# COMPACT_ATOMS: atom_id res chain seq x y z
N MET A 1 -63.34 32.90 30.66
CA MET A 1 -61.97 32.39 30.81
C MET A 1 -61.63 31.47 29.65
N LYS A 2 -60.85 31.96 28.67
CA LYS A 2 -59.78 31.24 27.94
C LYS A 2 -59.21 32.17 26.87
N TYR A 3 -58.22 32.95 27.28
CA TYR A 3 -57.36 33.73 26.40
C TYR A 3 -56.35 32.81 25.68
N PHE A 4 -56.12 33.12 24.40
CA PHE A 4 -54.98 32.85 23.51
C PHE A 4 -54.04 31.67 23.84
N LYS A 5 -54.09 30.64 22.97
CA LYS A 5 -53.07 29.60 22.83
C LYS A 5 -52.69 29.47 21.34
N ASN A 6 -51.97 30.44 20.78
CA ASN A 6 -51.39 30.29 19.45
C ASN A 6 -49.97 30.87 19.28
N ASP A 7 -49.43 31.57 20.27
CA ASP A 7 -48.15 32.30 20.12
C ASP A 7 -46.89 31.41 20.18
N ARG A 8 -46.96 30.24 20.84
CA ARG A 8 -45.78 29.36 20.99
C ARG A 8 -45.41 28.59 19.72
N TYR A 9 -46.40 28.27 18.87
CA TYR A 9 -46.16 27.50 17.64
C TYR A 9 -45.55 28.38 16.55
N PHE A 10 -46.03 29.62 16.42
CA PHE A 10 -45.49 30.62 15.50
C PHE A 10 -44.05 31.04 15.87
N SER A 11 -43.77 31.15 17.17
CA SER A 11 -42.44 31.45 17.73
C SER A 11 -41.37 30.40 17.38
N ASN A 12 -41.70 29.10 17.46
CA ASN A 12 -40.74 28.04 17.14
C ASN A 12 -40.47 27.92 15.64
N ASN A 13 -41.49 28.05 14.78
CA ASN A 13 -41.28 28.04 13.34
C ASN A 13 -40.48 29.25 12.86
N LEU A 14 -40.70 30.43 13.45
CA LEU A 14 -39.89 31.62 13.17
C LEU A 14 -38.44 31.43 13.58
N LYS A 15 -38.17 30.81 14.75
CA LYS A 15 -36.80 30.46 15.18
C LYS A 15 -36.13 29.48 14.22
N ASN A 16 -36.81 28.42 13.82
CA ASN A 16 -36.27 27.44 12.89
C ASN A 16 -35.99 28.05 11.51
N PHE A 17 -36.86 28.95 11.05
CA PHE A 17 -36.64 29.72 9.83
C PHE A 17 -35.43 30.65 9.95
N LEU A 18 -35.27 31.35 11.09
CA LEU A 18 -34.09 32.18 11.35
C LEU A 18 -32.79 31.37 11.42
N TYR A 19 -32.80 30.17 12.02
CA TYR A 19 -31.66 29.26 12.02
C TYR A 19 -31.32 28.76 10.61
N PHE A 20 -32.33 28.43 9.81
CA PHE A 20 -32.14 28.03 8.42
C PHE A 20 -31.52 29.17 7.58
N VAL A 21 -31.98 30.41 7.76
CA VAL A 21 -31.41 31.58 7.10
C VAL A 21 -29.96 31.82 7.56
N ALA A 22 -29.70 31.78 8.86
CA ALA A 22 -28.34 31.96 9.40
C ALA A 22 -27.37 30.89 8.90
N TYR A 23 -27.80 29.62 8.87
CA TYR A 23 -27.02 28.51 8.33
C TYR A 23 -26.77 28.65 6.82
N SER A 24 -27.78 29.07 6.07
CA SER A 24 -27.65 29.31 4.62
C SER A 24 -26.62 30.41 4.32
N VAL A 25 -26.65 31.51 5.08
CA VAL A 25 -25.66 32.60 4.96
C VAL A 25 -24.24 32.08 5.28
N PHE A 26 -24.09 31.26 6.32
CA PHE A 26 -22.81 30.67 6.70
C PHE A 26 -22.23 29.78 5.58
N ILE A 27 -23.04 28.93 4.98
CA ILE A 27 -22.61 28.09 3.84
C ILE A 27 -22.21 28.94 2.63
N ILE A 28 -22.97 30.00 2.32
CA ILE A 28 -22.64 30.92 1.22
C ILE A 28 -21.31 31.63 1.47
N THR A 29 -21.03 32.04 2.72
CA THR A 29 -19.74 32.66 3.07
C THR A 29 -18.56 31.69 2.93
N ILE A 30 -18.73 30.42 3.32
CA ILE A 30 -17.69 29.39 3.11
C ILE A 30 -17.45 29.18 1.62
N PHE A 31 -18.52 29.12 0.81
CA PHE A 31 -18.42 28.96 -0.63
C PHE A 31 -17.71 30.15 -1.30
N PHE A 32 -17.99 31.38 -0.87
CA PHE A 32 -17.28 32.57 -1.35
C PHE A 32 -15.80 32.57 -0.96
N LEU A 33 -15.46 32.19 0.27
CA LEU A 33 -14.06 32.05 0.71
C LEU A 33 -13.33 30.96 -0.10
N PHE A 34 -14.00 29.87 -0.42
CA PHE A 34 -13.48 28.82 -1.30
C PHE A 34 -13.26 29.34 -2.73
N ALA A 35 -14.24 30.03 -3.32
CA ALA A 35 -14.13 30.62 -4.66
C ALA A 35 -13.01 31.68 -4.78
N LEU A 36 -12.81 32.49 -3.73
CA LEU A 36 -11.70 33.46 -3.67
C LEU A 36 -10.32 32.76 -3.66
N ASN A 37 -10.22 31.54 -3.11
CA ASN A 37 -8.99 30.76 -3.18
C ASN A 37 -8.76 30.15 -4.57
N ILE A 38 -9.80 29.90 -5.37
CA ILE A 38 -9.66 29.46 -6.77
C ILE A 38 -9.12 30.61 -7.65
N SER A 39 -9.49 31.86 -7.39
CA SER A 39 -8.98 33.01 -8.16
C SER A 39 -7.48 33.28 -7.98
N LYS A 40 -6.84 32.74 -6.94
CA LYS A 40 -5.38 32.84 -6.73
C LYS A 40 -4.58 31.81 -7.54
N THR A 41 -5.25 30.83 -8.14
CA THR A 41 -4.64 29.85 -9.04
C THR A 41 -5.11 30.09 -10.47
N SER A 42 -4.76 31.25 -11.04
CA SER A 42 -4.87 31.46 -12.48
C SER A 42 -3.80 32.44 -12.98
N ASN A 43 -2.55 31.96 -12.94
CA ASN A 43 -1.52 32.41 -13.86
C ASN A 43 -0.87 31.17 -14.50
N LEU A 44 -1.68 30.40 -15.25
CA LEU A 44 -1.16 29.70 -16.41
C LEU A 44 -1.65 30.48 -17.62
N THR A 45 -0.81 31.40 -18.09
CA THR A 45 -0.96 31.99 -19.41
C THR A 45 -0.76 30.88 -20.44
N SER A 46 -1.81 30.61 -21.23
CA SER A 46 -1.68 29.86 -22.48
C SER A 46 -0.86 30.70 -23.46
N ASN A 47 0.44 30.41 -23.53
CA ASN A 47 1.27 30.95 -24.60
C ASN A 47 0.92 30.20 -25.89
N ASN A 48 0.28 30.91 -26.82
CA ASN A 48 0.16 30.49 -28.21
C ASN A 48 1.58 30.47 -28.80
N TYR A 49 2.11 29.27 -29.10
CA TYR A 49 3.36 29.14 -29.83
C TYR A 49 3.08 29.31 -31.33
N SER A 50 3.46 30.46 -31.86
CA SER A 50 3.80 30.61 -33.27
C SER A 50 5.06 29.79 -33.55
N LEU A 51 4.99 28.90 -34.54
CA LEU A 51 6.14 28.17 -35.06
C LEU A 51 7.02 29.13 -35.86
N GLU A 52 7.99 29.75 -35.19
CA GLU A 52 9.21 30.22 -35.81
C GLU A 52 10.35 29.28 -35.40
N ASP A 53 11.24 29.06 -36.35
CA ASP A 53 12.31 28.05 -36.37
C ASP A 53 13.40 28.40 -35.34
N ASP A 54 13.10 28.18 -34.06
CA ASP A 54 14.11 28.24 -33.00
C ASP A 54 14.79 26.87 -32.91
N SER A 55 16.11 26.88 -33.15
CA SER A 55 17.00 25.77 -32.90
C SER A 55 16.67 25.08 -31.57
N PHE A 56 16.29 23.80 -31.63
CA PHE A 56 16.03 22.98 -30.45
C PHE A 56 17.24 23.01 -29.52
N ASP A 57 17.13 23.76 -28.41
CA ASP A 57 17.94 23.54 -27.23
C ASP A 57 17.54 22.17 -26.67
N VAL A 58 18.29 21.13 -27.05
CA VAL A 58 18.28 19.84 -26.38
C VAL A 58 18.87 20.07 -24.99
N GLY A 59 18.02 20.55 -24.09
CA GLY A 59 18.38 21.15 -22.81
C GLY A 59 19.52 20.43 -22.10
N SER A 60 20.35 21.22 -21.40
CA SER A 60 21.43 20.74 -20.56
C SER A 60 20.98 19.58 -19.68
N PHE A 61 21.50 18.38 -19.94
CA PHE A 61 21.32 17.23 -19.06
C PHE A 61 21.87 17.59 -17.68
N ASN A 62 20.98 17.76 -16.70
CA ASN A 62 21.40 18.04 -15.34
C ASN A 62 22.10 16.80 -14.76
N LYS A 63 23.43 16.75 -14.90
CA LYS A 63 24.30 15.66 -14.44
C LYS A 63 24.09 15.33 -12.96
N ASN A 64 23.71 16.31 -12.14
CA ASN A 64 23.44 16.10 -10.73
C ASN A 64 22.14 15.29 -10.50
N THR A 65 21.11 15.54 -11.30
CA THR A 65 19.84 14.78 -11.24
C THR A 65 20.06 13.31 -11.62
N ILE A 66 20.81 13.05 -12.69
CA ILE A 66 21.15 11.68 -13.13
C ILE A 66 21.97 10.96 -12.05
N SER A 67 22.94 11.64 -11.44
CA SER A 67 23.73 11.04 -10.36
C SER A 67 22.90 10.72 -9.12
N LEU A 68 21.91 11.55 -8.78
CA LEU A 68 21.04 11.35 -7.63
C LEU A 68 20.11 10.15 -7.86
N GLU A 69 19.51 10.08 -9.05
CA GLU A 69 18.62 8.98 -9.44
C GLU A 69 19.35 7.63 -9.40
N LEU A 70 20.57 7.55 -9.96
CA LEU A 70 21.38 6.33 -9.90
C LEU A 70 21.67 5.88 -8.46
N LYS A 71 22.06 6.81 -7.57
CA LYS A 71 22.31 6.49 -6.17
C LYS A 71 21.04 6.06 -5.44
N ALA A 72 19.91 6.69 -5.72
CA ALA A 72 18.63 6.34 -5.14
C ALA A 72 18.17 4.95 -5.63
N THR A 73 18.34 4.64 -6.91
CA THR A 73 18.07 3.32 -7.49
C THR A 73 18.93 2.24 -6.85
N GLU A 74 20.24 2.48 -6.67
CA GLU A 74 21.12 1.54 -6.00
C GLU A 74 20.69 1.28 -4.55
N PHE A 75 20.41 2.36 -3.79
CA PHE A 75 19.92 2.25 -2.42
C PHE A 75 18.62 1.44 -2.32
N ILE A 76 17.67 1.71 -3.23
CA ILE A 76 16.39 1.01 -3.27
C ILE A 76 16.55 -0.46 -3.66
N ASN A 77 17.36 -0.79 -4.65
CA ASN A 77 17.60 -2.19 -5.01
C ASN A 77 18.20 -2.97 -3.83
N ASN A 78 19.15 -2.37 -3.11
CA ASN A 78 19.72 -2.99 -1.90
C ASN A 78 18.67 -3.14 -0.79
N LEU A 79 17.83 -2.13 -0.56
CA LEU A 79 16.74 -2.21 0.43
C LEU A 79 15.79 -3.37 0.14
N PHE A 80 15.32 -3.51 -1.09
CA PHE A 80 14.36 -4.56 -1.45
C PHE A 80 15.01 -5.95 -1.49
N SER A 81 16.31 -6.04 -1.84
CA SER A 81 17.08 -7.28 -1.67
C SER A 81 17.11 -7.72 -0.20
N ASP A 82 17.48 -6.81 0.72
CA ASP A 82 17.56 -7.14 2.14
C ASP A 82 16.18 -7.40 2.77
N ARG A 83 15.09 -6.84 2.21
CA ARG A 83 13.70 -7.22 2.56
C ARG A 83 13.42 -8.67 2.20
N ASN A 84 13.77 -9.07 0.98
CA ASN A 84 13.57 -10.43 0.50
C ASN A 84 14.39 -11.43 1.32
N ASP A 85 15.64 -11.09 1.66
CA ASP A 85 16.47 -11.91 2.53
C ASP A 85 15.91 -12.00 3.96
N ALA A 86 15.46 -10.88 4.53
CA ALA A 86 14.80 -10.89 5.84
C ALA A 86 13.50 -11.71 5.81
N PHE A 87 12.80 -11.72 4.68
CA PHE A 87 11.62 -12.56 4.50
C PHE A 87 11.98 -14.04 4.47
N LEU A 88 12.95 -14.46 3.65
CA LEU A 88 13.34 -15.85 3.50
C LEU A 88 13.95 -16.40 4.80
N THR A 89 14.84 -15.65 5.43
CA THR A 89 15.62 -16.11 6.59
C THR A 89 14.95 -15.82 7.92
N GLY A 90 14.16 -14.73 7.99
CA GLY A 90 13.67 -14.16 9.24
C GLY A 90 14.68 -13.22 9.92
N TYR A 91 15.91 -13.11 9.41
CA TYR A 91 16.96 -12.29 10.02
C TYR A 91 16.85 -10.83 9.56
N ILE A 92 16.62 -9.91 10.49
CA ILE A 92 16.24 -8.52 10.17
C ILE A 92 17.38 -7.51 10.30
N LYS A 93 18.58 -7.94 10.73
CA LYS A 93 19.66 -7.02 11.08
C LYS A 93 20.12 -6.20 9.87
N ASP A 94 20.28 -6.84 8.72
CA ASP A 94 20.73 -6.14 7.50
C ASP A 94 19.67 -5.17 7.00
N LEU A 95 18.41 -5.61 6.98
CA LEU A 95 17.27 -4.74 6.69
C LEU A 95 17.17 -3.53 7.63
N SER A 96 17.49 -3.67 8.92
CA SER A 96 17.39 -2.57 9.88
C SER A 96 18.34 -1.39 9.57
N LYS A 97 19.42 -1.61 8.81
CA LYS A 97 20.42 -0.58 8.48
C LYS A 97 19.90 0.53 7.57
N PHE A 98 18.82 0.27 6.83
CA PHE A 98 18.20 1.27 5.95
C PHE A 98 17.32 2.27 6.70
N TYR A 99 17.06 2.04 7.99
CA TYR A 99 16.10 2.79 8.77
C TYR A 99 16.77 3.48 9.95
N ASN A 100 16.34 4.71 10.22
CA ASN A 100 16.66 5.40 11.45
C ASN A 100 15.64 5.06 12.55
N LEU A 101 15.95 4.09 13.41
CA LEU A 101 15.01 3.58 14.42
C LEU A 101 14.78 4.53 15.61
N THR A 102 15.42 5.70 15.62
CA THR A 102 15.17 6.77 16.60
C THR A 102 14.08 7.75 16.14
N HIS A 103 13.72 7.73 14.85
CA HIS A 103 12.70 8.60 14.26
C HIS A 103 11.39 7.86 14.00
N THR A 104 10.29 8.44 14.45
CA THR A 104 8.96 7.80 14.45
C THR A 104 8.50 7.29 13.08
N ASN A 105 8.66 8.08 12.01
CA ASN A 105 8.21 7.71 10.66
C ASN A 105 9.00 6.53 10.08
N SER A 106 10.31 6.55 10.30
CA SER A 106 11.24 5.50 9.87
C SER A 106 10.96 4.21 10.65
N THR A 107 10.86 4.30 11.98
CA THR A 107 10.49 3.16 12.84
C THR A 107 9.14 2.58 12.48
N TYR A 108 8.15 3.41 12.15
CA TYR A 108 6.84 2.94 11.67
C TYR A 108 6.97 2.15 10.36
N SER A 109 7.72 2.68 9.39
CA SER A 109 7.93 2.05 8.09
C SER A 109 8.66 0.72 8.22
N PHE A 110 9.67 0.65 9.09
CA PHE A 110 10.38 -0.59 9.42
C PHE A 110 9.45 -1.62 10.04
N ASN A 111 8.71 -1.23 11.09
CA ASN A 111 7.77 -2.13 11.76
C ASN A 111 6.65 -2.60 10.83
N ASN A 112 6.20 -1.77 9.89
CA ASN A 112 5.22 -2.17 8.89
C ASN A 112 5.73 -3.31 8.02
N GLU A 113 6.98 -3.22 7.55
CA GLU A 113 7.62 -4.29 6.78
C GLU A 113 7.80 -5.56 7.62
N LEU A 114 8.22 -5.45 8.88
CA LEU A 114 8.36 -6.61 9.76
C LEU A 114 7.03 -7.34 9.98
N LYS A 115 5.92 -6.62 10.10
CA LYS A 115 4.58 -7.21 10.21
C LYS A 115 4.17 -7.95 8.95
N ARG A 116 4.46 -7.37 7.78
CA ARG A 116 4.22 -8.00 6.48
C ARG A 116 5.01 -9.31 6.36
N ILE A 117 6.31 -9.26 6.64
CA ILE A 117 7.19 -10.44 6.61
C ILE A 117 6.68 -11.52 7.59
N ALA A 118 6.39 -11.14 8.84
CA ALA A 118 5.92 -12.08 9.86
C ALA A 118 4.61 -12.76 9.44
N TYR A 119 3.63 -11.98 8.94
CA TYR A 119 2.36 -12.53 8.46
C TYR A 119 2.58 -13.55 7.35
N LEU A 120 3.40 -13.23 6.35
CA LEU A 120 3.57 -14.09 5.19
C LEU A 120 4.35 -15.36 5.51
N ARG A 121 5.37 -15.26 6.37
CA ARG A 121 6.08 -16.41 6.92
C ARG A 121 5.14 -17.34 7.69
N ASP A 122 4.29 -16.78 8.53
CA ASP A 122 3.29 -17.55 9.28
C ASP A 122 2.21 -18.16 8.38
N TRP A 123 1.71 -17.41 7.39
CA TRP A 123 0.75 -17.92 6.41
C TRP A 123 1.32 -19.12 5.64
N ALA A 124 2.60 -19.05 5.25
CA ALA A 124 3.28 -20.11 4.52
C ALA A 124 3.50 -21.34 5.40
N ILE A 125 4.04 -21.17 6.61
CA ILE A 125 4.34 -22.31 7.47
C ILE A 125 3.06 -23.06 7.87
N GLU A 126 1.95 -22.36 8.16
CA GLU A 126 0.66 -23.01 8.47
C GLU A 126 0.21 -23.97 7.36
N ARG A 127 0.54 -23.68 6.09
CA ARG A 127 0.15 -24.47 4.91
C ARG A 127 1.21 -25.45 4.44
N GLY A 128 2.37 -25.49 5.11
CA GLY A 128 3.52 -26.27 4.64
C GLY A 128 4.11 -25.72 3.35
N VAL A 129 3.93 -24.44 3.07
CA VAL A 129 4.56 -23.73 1.95
C VAL A 129 5.96 -23.29 2.38
N ILE A 130 6.93 -23.49 1.49
CA ILE A 130 8.32 -23.06 1.66
C ILE A 130 8.66 -22.13 0.50
N PHE A 131 8.88 -20.85 0.80
CA PHE A 131 9.40 -19.91 -0.20
C PHE A 131 10.84 -20.28 -0.56
N THR A 132 11.10 -20.50 -1.84
CA THR A 132 12.42 -20.85 -2.38
C THR A 132 13.17 -19.63 -2.85
N SER A 133 12.46 -18.62 -3.37
CA SER A 133 13.03 -17.31 -3.71
C SER A 133 11.97 -16.23 -3.69
N ILE A 134 12.39 -15.00 -3.40
CA ILE A 134 11.58 -13.79 -3.54
C ILE A 134 12.39 -12.78 -4.33
N THR A 135 11.82 -12.24 -5.40
CA THR A 135 12.50 -11.28 -6.27
C THR A 135 11.64 -10.03 -6.41
N SER A 136 12.24 -8.87 -6.12
CA SER A 136 11.58 -7.56 -6.25
C SER A 136 12.21 -6.77 -7.38
N ASN A 137 11.44 -6.53 -8.42
CA ASN A 137 11.84 -5.65 -9.53
C ASN A 137 11.23 -4.27 -9.31
N VAL A 138 12.07 -3.27 -9.04
CA VAL A 138 11.63 -1.94 -8.60
C VAL A 138 11.93 -0.89 -9.66
N THR A 139 10.91 -0.12 -10.05
CA THR A 139 11.05 1.03 -10.95
C THR A 139 10.75 2.33 -10.21
N ILE A 140 11.72 3.23 -10.12
CA ILE A 140 11.54 4.56 -9.53
C ILE A 140 10.82 5.49 -10.52
N LYS A 141 9.86 6.26 -10.02
CA LYS A 141 9.06 7.24 -10.78
C LYS A 141 8.93 8.53 -9.99
N ASN A 142 8.89 9.66 -10.71
CA ASN A 142 8.61 10.98 -10.14
C ASN A 142 9.55 11.38 -8.99
N LEU A 143 10.87 11.17 -9.17
CA LEU A 143 11.86 11.60 -8.18
C LEU A 143 11.88 13.12 -8.05
N LYS A 144 11.75 13.60 -6.81
CA LYS A 144 11.79 15.00 -6.44
C LYS A 144 12.85 15.23 -5.37
N ASP A 145 13.77 16.13 -5.67
CA ASP A 145 14.74 16.62 -4.71
C ASP A 145 14.16 17.82 -3.94
N ASN A 146 14.09 17.72 -2.62
CA ASN A 146 13.56 18.75 -1.73
C ASN A 146 14.65 19.38 -0.83
N GLY A 147 15.93 19.26 -1.21
CA GLY A 147 17.06 19.71 -0.41
C GLY A 147 17.59 18.59 0.46
N ASP A 148 17.12 18.48 1.70
CA ASP A 148 17.59 17.49 2.67
C ASP A 148 16.96 16.10 2.45
N THR A 149 15.83 16.03 1.75
CA THR A 149 15.11 14.78 1.46
C THR A 149 14.86 14.60 -0.02
N ILE A 150 14.69 13.35 -0.43
CA ILE A 150 14.18 12.99 -1.76
C ILE A 150 12.88 12.21 -1.62
N THR A 151 11.91 12.52 -2.46
CA THR A 151 10.63 11.82 -2.51
C THR A 151 10.37 11.24 -3.88
N PHE A 152 9.83 10.03 -3.94
CA PHE A 152 9.53 9.37 -5.20
C PHE A 152 8.45 8.30 -5.02
N LYS A 153 7.90 7.86 -6.15
CA LYS A 153 7.13 6.62 -6.22
C LYS A 153 8.05 5.49 -6.64
N ALA A 154 7.83 4.29 -6.12
CA ALA A 154 8.47 3.10 -6.62
C ALA A 154 7.41 2.04 -6.92
N ASP A 155 7.41 1.54 -8.14
CA ASP A 155 6.55 0.42 -8.53
C ASP A 155 7.38 -0.86 -8.38
N GLU A 156 7.03 -1.68 -7.41
CA GLU A 156 7.62 -2.98 -7.14
C GLU A 156 6.74 -4.07 -7.78
N ASN A 157 7.32 -4.93 -8.61
CA ASN A 157 6.77 -6.25 -8.90
C ASN A 157 7.53 -7.30 -8.09
N CYS A 158 6.85 -7.88 -7.11
CA CYS A 158 7.40 -8.88 -6.19
C CYS A 158 6.91 -10.28 -6.61
N GLU A 159 7.85 -11.13 -7.02
CA GLU A 159 7.62 -12.52 -7.41
C GLU A 159 7.99 -13.45 -6.26
N PHE A 160 7.08 -14.36 -5.93
CA PHE A 160 7.27 -15.38 -4.90
C PHE A 160 7.29 -16.76 -5.54
N ASN A 161 8.43 -17.45 -5.45
CA ASN A 161 8.53 -18.84 -5.83
C ASN A 161 8.49 -19.71 -4.58
N TYR A 162 7.74 -20.80 -4.64
CA TYR A 162 7.53 -21.67 -3.50
C TYR A 162 7.29 -23.12 -3.90
N VAL A 163 7.52 -24.00 -2.93
CA VAL A 163 7.20 -25.43 -3.00
C VAL A 163 6.41 -25.82 -1.76
N TYR A 164 5.87 -27.03 -1.77
CA TYR A 164 5.26 -27.61 -0.58
C TYR A 164 6.28 -28.49 0.15
N TYR A 165 6.17 -28.61 1.47
CA TYR A 165 7.10 -29.38 2.31
C TYR A 165 7.24 -30.86 1.90
N ASP A 166 6.25 -31.41 1.20
CA ASP A 166 6.16 -32.79 0.75
C ASP A 166 6.16 -32.94 -0.79
N ASP A 167 6.36 -31.85 -1.54
CA ASP A 167 6.32 -31.83 -3.00
C ASP A 167 7.23 -30.72 -3.55
N ASN A 168 8.16 -31.12 -4.43
CA ASN A 168 9.15 -30.23 -5.03
C ASN A 168 8.65 -29.52 -6.30
N THR A 169 7.38 -29.66 -6.65
CA THR A 169 6.80 -28.93 -7.79
C THR A 169 6.80 -27.44 -7.49
N GLU A 170 7.47 -26.67 -8.36
CA GLU A 170 7.57 -25.21 -8.21
C GLU A 170 6.25 -24.52 -8.53
N ASN A 171 5.91 -23.54 -7.70
CA ASN A 171 4.75 -22.67 -7.85
C ASN A 171 5.19 -21.21 -7.75
N THR A 172 4.43 -20.32 -8.40
CA THR A 172 4.76 -18.89 -8.45
C THR A 172 3.52 -18.03 -8.32
N PHE A 173 3.60 -16.96 -7.54
CA PHE A 173 2.64 -15.86 -7.58
C PHE A 173 3.33 -14.50 -7.58
N ASN A 174 2.61 -13.47 -8.03
CA ASN A 174 3.14 -12.12 -8.16
C ASN A 174 2.24 -11.09 -7.50
N VAL A 175 2.87 -10.08 -6.89
CA VAL A 175 2.21 -8.94 -6.27
C VAL A 175 2.86 -7.66 -6.77
N ASN A 176 2.06 -6.69 -7.21
CA ASN A 176 2.55 -5.35 -7.51
C ASN A 176 2.25 -4.40 -6.35
N LEU A 177 3.28 -3.74 -5.83
CA LEU A 177 3.17 -2.73 -4.78
C LEU A 177 3.60 -1.36 -5.30
N ILE A 178 2.83 -0.34 -4.96
CA ILE A 178 3.16 1.05 -5.27
C ILE A 178 3.56 1.73 -3.97
N HIS A 179 4.84 2.08 -3.89
CA HIS A 179 5.44 2.75 -2.75
C HIS A 179 5.44 4.26 -2.97
N ILE A 180 5.24 5.00 -1.88
CA ILE A 180 5.53 6.42 -1.76
C ILE A 180 6.64 6.55 -0.72
N LEU A 181 7.85 6.80 -1.21
CA LEU A 181 9.08 6.81 -0.43
C LEU A 181 9.55 8.24 -0.20
N SER A 182 10.06 8.48 1.01
CA SER A 182 10.85 9.65 1.38
C SER A 182 12.15 9.16 2.00
N LEU A 183 13.28 9.65 1.49
CA LEU A 183 14.60 9.34 2.00
C LEU A 183 15.28 10.61 2.52
N ASN A 184 15.91 10.53 3.70
CA ASN A 184 16.82 11.58 4.14
C ASN A 184 18.17 11.37 3.46
N LYS A 185 18.79 12.48 3.02
CA LYS A 185 20.16 12.45 2.49
C LYS A 185 21.14 12.46 3.65
N LEU A 186 22.10 11.54 3.60
CA LEU A 186 23.27 11.51 4.47
C LEU A 186 24.51 11.84 3.63
N ASP A 187 25.66 12.10 4.28
CA ASP A 187 26.88 12.55 3.60
C ASP A 187 27.26 11.67 2.38
N ASN A 188 27.05 10.35 2.48
CA ASN A 188 27.38 9.39 1.41
C ASN A 188 26.30 8.33 1.16
N SER A 189 25.11 8.46 1.74
CA SER A 189 24.06 7.45 1.64
C SER A 189 22.67 8.06 1.82
N PHE A 190 21.67 7.19 1.92
CA PHE A 190 20.32 7.56 2.32
C PHE A 190 19.90 6.77 3.55
N GLU A 191 18.82 7.21 4.18
CA GLU A 191 18.03 6.43 5.11
C GLU A 191 16.55 6.63 4.81
N ILE A 192 15.73 5.62 5.11
CA ILE A 192 14.28 5.69 4.95
C ILE A 192 13.73 6.65 6.00
N GLU A 193 13.17 7.78 5.55
CA GLU A 193 12.35 8.62 6.39
C GLU A 193 10.93 8.04 6.48
N LYS A 194 10.40 7.59 5.34
CA LYS A 194 9.06 7.04 5.21
C LYS A 194 8.96 6.10 4.01
N ASP A 195 8.32 4.95 4.20
CA ASP A 195 7.82 4.08 3.13
C ASP A 195 6.33 3.83 3.38
N TYR A 196 5.49 4.27 2.44
CA TYR A 196 4.06 4.02 2.47
C TYR A 196 3.64 3.26 1.22
N TYR A 197 3.05 2.08 1.42
CA TYR A 197 2.44 1.27 0.37
C TYR A 197 1.15 0.66 0.90
N LEU A 198 0.17 0.46 0.01
CA LEU A 198 -1.00 -0.34 0.31
C LEU A 198 -0.72 -1.77 -0.18
N ASP A 199 -0.81 -2.72 0.74
CA ASP A 199 -0.52 -4.13 0.46
C ASP A 199 -1.82 -4.95 0.32
N PHE A 200 -1.76 -6.13 -0.31
CA PHE A 200 -2.86 -7.11 -0.31
C PHE A 200 -3.22 -7.51 1.12
N LEU A 201 -2.30 -7.37 2.06
CA LEU A 201 -2.59 -7.65 3.46
C LEU A 201 -3.51 -6.61 4.12
N ASN A 202 -3.87 -5.49 3.46
CA ASN A 202 -4.76 -4.43 4.00
C ASN A 202 -4.61 -4.22 5.52
N ASN A 203 -5.61 -4.64 6.33
CA ASN A 203 -5.59 -4.54 7.80
C ASN A 203 -5.04 -5.77 8.52
N THR A 204 -4.84 -6.91 7.86
CA THR A 204 -4.31 -8.12 8.49
C THR A 204 -2.83 -7.98 8.82
N SER A 205 -2.02 -7.31 7.98
CA SER A 205 -0.62 -7.00 8.34
C SER A 205 -0.49 -5.80 9.27
N ASN A 206 -1.27 -4.73 9.08
CA ASN A 206 -1.12 -3.49 9.85
C ASN A 206 -1.15 -3.69 11.39
N ASN A 207 -1.88 -4.71 11.84
CA ASN A 207 -1.98 -5.11 13.25
C ASN A 207 -1.41 -6.51 13.53
N TYR A 208 -0.65 -7.10 12.61
CA TYR A 208 -0.02 -8.38 12.87
C TYR A 208 1.01 -8.23 13.99
N ALA A 209 0.98 -9.14 14.96
CA ALA A 209 1.96 -9.17 16.02
C ALA A 209 3.18 -9.98 15.55
N TYR A 210 4.38 -9.52 15.87
CA TYR A 210 5.61 -10.26 15.64
C TYR A 210 6.47 -10.19 16.90
N ASN A 211 7.30 -11.21 17.09
CA ASN A 211 8.30 -11.27 18.15
C ASN A 211 9.69 -11.34 17.53
N LEU A 212 10.66 -10.72 18.20
CA LEU A 212 12.06 -10.74 17.80
C LEU A 212 12.88 -11.46 18.87
N ASN A 213 13.72 -12.40 18.42
CA ASN A 213 14.69 -13.07 19.26
C ASN A 213 16.07 -13.03 18.61
N GLY A 214 17.00 -12.29 19.21
CA GLY A 214 18.35 -12.11 18.68
C GLY A 214 18.40 -11.52 17.26
N GLY A 215 17.41 -10.71 16.87
CA GLY A 215 17.29 -10.14 15.52
C GLY A 215 16.65 -11.06 14.49
N ASN A 216 16.02 -12.17 14.92
CA ASN A 216 15.20 -13.01 14.05
C ASN A 216 13.71 -12.82 14.34
N LEU A 217 12.90 -12.77 13.28
CA LEU A 217 11.45 -12.89 13.34
C LEU A 217 11.07 -14.34 13.66
N GLU A 218 10.49 -14.53 14.85
CA GLU A 218 9.98 -15.83 15.25
C GLU A 218 8.65 -16.13 14.55
N PHE A 219 8.47 -17.39 14.16
CA PHE A 219 7.15 -17.87 13.73
C PHE A 219 6.20 -17.82 14.92
N SER A 220 5.06 -17.14 14.75
CA SER A 220 3.98 -17.20 15.73
C SER A 220 3.05 -18.38 15.46
N LYS A 221 3.19 -18.99 14.29
CA LYS A 221 2.46 -20.16 13.85
C LYS A 221 3.36 -21.37 13.70
N SER A 222 2.73 -22.53 13.58
CA SER A 222 3.41 -23.79 13.33
C SER A 222 2.77 -24.50 12.16
N PHE A 223 3.53 -25.42 11.57
CA PHE A 223 3.05 -26.22 10.47
C PHE A 223 1.80 -27.02 10.84
N ASN A 224 0.71 -26.81 10.09
CA ASN A 224 -0.51 -27.58 10.23
C ASN A 224 -0.55 -28.70 9.19
N LYS A 225 -0.10 -29.88 9.59
CA LYS A 225 -0.11 -31.08 8.72
C LYS A 225 -1.51 -31.46 8.21
N ASN A 226 -2.55 -31.07 8.93
CA ASN A 226 -3.94 -31.35 8.58
C ASN A 226 -4.62 -30.13 7.96
N PHE A 227 -3.85 -29.19 7.37
CA PHE A 227 -4.44 -28.09 6.62
C PHE A 227 -5.24 -28.68 5.45
N THR A 228 -6.54 -28.40 5.43
CA THR A 228 -7.45 -28.82 4.37
C THR A 228 -8.21 -27.61 3.87
N LEU A 229 -8.25 -27.45 2.56
CA LEU A 229 -9.06 -26.41 1.93
C LEU A 229 -10.54 -26.68 2.19
N VAL A 230 -11.27 -25.66 2.66
CA VAL A 230 -12.68 -25.79 3.02
C VAL A 230 -13.60 -25.58 1.81
N ASN A 231 -13.08 -24.97 0.73
CA ASN A 231 -13.87 -24.53 -0.41
C ASN A 231 -13.39 -25.15 -1.73
N GLU A 232 -14.31 -25.72 -2.48
CA GLU A 232 -14.09 -26.05 -3.89
C GLU A 232 -14.51 -24.85 -4.75
N PHE A 233 -13.52 -24.13 -5.28
CA PHE A 233 -13.74 -23.06 -6.26
C PHE A 233 -13.38 -23.54 -7.65
N ASN A 234 -14.10 -23.04 -8.66
CA ASN A 234 -13.84 -23.28 -10.08
C ASN A 234 -13.19 -22.05 -10.72
N ILE A 235 -12.38 -22.27 -11.76
CA ILE A 235 -11.86 -21.18 -12.60
C ILE A 235 -13.03 -20.33 -13.12
N GLY A 236 -12.91 -19.01 -12.98
CA GLY A 236 -13.94 -18.03 -13.32
C GLY A 236 -14.87 -17.66 -12.17
N ASP A 237 -14.82 -18.37 -11.04
CA ASP A 237 -15.57 -17.98 -9.84
C ASP A 237 -15.09 -16.61 -9.34
N ILE A 238 -16.05 -15.74 -9.00
CA ILE A 238 -15.77 -14.44 -8.39
C ILE A 238 -15.82 -14.60 -6.87
N LEU A 239 -14.71 -14.25 -6.22
CA LEU A 239 -14.59 -14.24 -4.78
C LEU A 239 -14.73 -12.81 -4.25
N SER A 240 -15.62 -12.64 -3.30
CA SER A 240 -15.92 -11.39 -2.61
C SER A 240 -15.36 -11.45 -1.19
N TYR A 241 -14.48 -10.50 -0.87
CA TYR A 241 -13.78 -10.46 0.40
C TYR A 241 -14.41 -9.42 1.31
N LYS A 242 -15.07 -9.87 2.36
CA LYS A 242 -15.84 -8.98 3.23
C LYS A 242 -15.03 -8.52 4.43
N LYS A 243 -15.21 -7.24 4.75
CA LYS A 243 -14.73 -6.61 5.97
C LYS A 243 -15.92 -5.92 6.62
N PHE A 244 -16.29 -6.40 7.81
CA PHE A 244 -17.56 -6.04 8.44
C PHE A 244 -18.74 -6.33 7.49
N ASN A 245 -19.53 -5.31 7.16
CA ASN A 245 -20.73 -5.44 6.31
C ASN A 245 -20.47 -5.05 4.85
N PHE A 246 -19.22 -4.80 4.45
CA PHE A 246 -18.89 -4.32 3.10
C PHE A 246 -17.93 -5.28 2.39
N VAL A 247 -18.03 -5.33 1.06
CA VAL A 247 -17.03 -5.97 0.22
C VAL A 247 -15.84 -5.01 0.11
N ASP A 248 -14.68 -5.46 0.56
CA ASP A 248 -13.43 -4.70 0.59
C ASP A 248 -12.71 -4.81 -0.76
N HIS A 249 -12.67 -6.00 -1.33
CA HIS A 249 -12.19 -6.23 -2.70
C HIS A 249 -12.79 -7.51 -3.29
N LYS A 250 -12.53 -7.74 -4.58
CA LYS A 250 -12.92 -8.94 -5.32
C LYS A 250 -11.72 -9.55 -6.02
N GLY A 251 -11.78 -10.87 -6.23
CA GLY A 251 -10.84 -11.61 -7.04
C GLY A 251 -11.57 -12.59 -7.96
N VAL A 252 -10.93 -12.98 -9.05
CA VAL A 252 -11.41 -14.06 -9.92
C VAL A 252 -10.46 -15.23 -9.81
N VAL A 253 -11.00 -16.43 -9.62
CA VAL A 253 -10.20 -17.67 -9.63
C VAL A 253 -9.68 -17.89 -11.04
N CYS A 254 -8.35 -17.89 -11.19
CA CYS A 254 -7.68 -17.98 -12.49
C CYS A 254 -6.97 -19.32 -12.71
N GLY A 255 -6.73 -20.08 -11.64
CA GLY A 255 -6.07 -21.38 -11.73
C GLY A 255 -5.83 -21.98 -10.35
N TYR A 256 -4.94 -22.97 -10.32
CA TYR A 256 -4.53 -23.65 -9.11
C TYR A 256 -3.04 -23.90 -9.12
N ASP A 257 -2.45 -24.04 -7.94
CA ASP A 257 -1.08 -24.48 -7.78
C ASP A 257 -0.94 -26.01 -7.79
N SER A 258 0.26 -26.53 -7.56
CA SER A 258 0.57 -27.97 -7.62
C SER A 258 -0.22 -28.85 -6.64
N LYS A 259 -0.81 -28.26 -5.58
CA LYS A 259 -1.67 -28.96 -4.61
C LYS A 259 -3.16 -28.68 -4.82
N ASN A 260 -3.53 -28.16 -5.99
CA ASN A 260 -4.88 -27.67 -6.29
C ASN A 260 -5.32 -26.52 -5.38
N TYR A 261 -4.39 -25.73 -4.84
CA TYR A 261 -4.73 -24.54 -4.05
C TYR A 261 -5.26 -23.44 -5.00
N PRO A 262 -6.46 -22.88 -4.75
CA PRO A 262 -7.03 -21.87 -5.65
C PRO A 262 -6.19 -20.60 -5.69
N LEU A 263 -5.91 -20.14 -6.91
CA LEU A 263 -5.20 -18.89 -7.18
C LEU A 263 -6.15 -17.88 -7.81
N ILE A 264 -5.99 -16.61 -7.45
CA ILE A 264 -6.83 -15.51 -7.94
C ILE A 264 -6.02 -14.39 -8.57
N ASN A 265 -6.68 -13.64 -9.44
CA ASN A 265 -6.25 -12.32 -9.87
C ASN A 265 -7.17 -11.26 -9.24
N SER A 266 -6.57 -10.16 -8.76
CA SER A 266 -7.32 -9.01 -8.25
C SER A 266 -6.79 -7.70 -8.79
N THR A 267 -7.68 -6.90 -9.36
CA THR A 267 -7.36 -5.56 -9.86
C THR A 267 -7.13 -4.54 -8.75
N THR A 268 -7.70 -4.76 -7.57
CA THR A 268 -7.54 -3.83 -6.44
C THR A 268 -6.09 -3.83 -5.92
N ILE A 269 -5.39 -4.95 -6.10
CA ILE A 269 -4.05 -5.16 -5.57
C ILE A 269 -3.03 -5.44 -6.70
N ASN A 270 -3.46 -5.29 -7.97
CA ASN A 270 -2.66 -5.62 -9.17
C ASN A 270 -1.89 -6.94 -8.98
N SER A 271 -2.58 -7.96 -8.50
CA SER A 271 -2.00 -9.25 -8.14
C SER A 271 -2.30 -10.30 -9.19
N ASN A 272 -1.36 -11.21 -9.41
CA ASN A 272 -1.48 -12.30 -10.37
C ASN A 272 -1.17 -13.64 -9.70
N ASN A 273 -2.08 -14.60 -9.87
CA ASN A 273 -2.01 -15.94 -9.32
C ASN A 273 -1.80 -16.00 -7.80
N ILE A 274 -2.31 -15.03 -7.03
CA ILE A 274 -2.13 -15.06 -5.57
C ILE A 274 -3.01 -16.15 -4.93
N PRO A 275 -2.54 -16.83 -3.88
CA PRO A 275 -3.37 -17.75 -3.11
C PRO A 275 -4.65 -17.05 -2.63
N PHE A 276 -5.81 -17.69 -2.83
CA PHE A 276 -7.10 -17.01 -2.67
C PHE A 276 -7.35 -16.41 -1.29
N ASP A 277 -6.75 -16.93 -0.23
CA ASP A 277 -6.92 -16.46 1.14
C ASP A 277 -5.75 -15.62 1.64
N LEU A 278 -4.75 -15.35 0.81
CA LEU A 278 -3.60 -14.56 1.20
C LEU A 278 -4.04 -13.13 1.56
N GLY A 279 -3.85 -12.74 2.83
CA GLY A 279 -4.32 -11.47 3.38
C GLY A 279 -5.71 -11.52 4.02
N TRP A 280 -6.47 -12.62 3.88
CA TRP A 280 -7.83 -12.76 4.42
C TRP A 280 -8.03 -14.06 5.20
N LYS A 281 -9.01 -14.05 6.09
CA LYS A 281 -9.46 -15.30 6.72
C LYS A 281 -10.51 -15.93 5.82
N GLU A 282 -10.41 -17.23 5.56
CA GLU A 282 -11.33 -17.98 4.70
C GLU A 282 -12.81 -17.70 4.99
N LYS A 283 -13.17 -17.61 6.28
CA LYS A 283 -14.53 -17.29 6.73
C LYS A 283 -15.09 -15.94 6.26
N ASN A 284 -14.23 -15.04 5.79
CA ASN A 284 -14.60 -13.72 5.27
C ASN A 284 -14.65 -13.69 3.74
N ILE A 285 -14.43 -14.82 3.07
CA ILE A 285 -14.38 -14.95 1.62
C ILE A 285 -15.64 -15.68 1.17
N TYR A 286 -16.34 -15.09 0.22
CA TYR A 286 -17.61 -15.62 -0.28
C TYR A 286 -17.57 -15.70 -1.80
N LYS A 287 -17.95 -16.85 -2.35
CA LYS A 287 -18.25 -16.97 -3.77
C LYS A 287 -19.54 -16.19 -4.07
N GLU A 288 -19.52 -15.36 -5.11
CA GLU A 288 -20.71 -14.65 -5.62
C GLU A 288 -21.66 -15.56 -6.40
#